data_AF-A0A8B7Q9T1-F1
#
_entry.id   AF-A0A8B7Q9T1-F1
#
_cell.length_a   1.000
_cell.length_b   1.000
_cell.length_c   1.000
_cell.angle_alpha   90.00
_cell.angle_beta   90.00
_cell.angle_gamma   90.00
#
_symmetry.space_group_name_H-M   'P 1'
#
loop_
_entity.id
_entity.type
_entity.pdbx_description
1 polymer ?
#
loop_
_entity_poly.entity_id
_entity_poly.type
_entity_poly.pdbx_seq_one_letter_code
_entity_poly.pdbx_strand_id
1 'polypeptide(L)'
;MASSTTVPVGFHYETKYVVLSYLGLLSQEKLQEQHLSSPQGVQQDVASPSLDQEVLLKVKTEIEEELKSLDKEISEAFTSTGFDHHTSPVFSPATPESSVEDCLAHLGEKVSQELKEPLQTALQRLLSQMLKYF
;
A
#
# COMPACT_ATOMS: atom_id res chain seq x y z
N MET A 1 -21.94 -26.69 10.84
CA MET A 1 -21.43 -26.74 9.46
C MET A 1 -20.43 -25.61 9.30
N ALA A 2 -19.17 -25.90 8.99
CA ALA A 2 -18.23 -24.84 8.63
C ALA A 2 -18.52 -24.46 7.18
N SER A 3 -19.10 -23.28 6.95
CA SER A 3 -19.23 -22.74 5.59
C SER A 3 -17.84 -22.46 5.05
N SER A 4 -17.37 -23.28 4.12
CA SER A 4 -16.18 -22.99 3.34
C SER A 4 -16.52 -21.79 2.44
N THR A 5 -16.18 -20.58 2.88
CA THR A 5 -16.36 -19.37 2.07
C THR A 5 -15.31 -19.38 0.97
N THR A 6 -15.72 -19.71 -0.26
CA THR A 6 -14.88 -19.52 -1.43
C THR A 6 -14.66 -18.03 -1.63
N VAL A 7 -13.42 -17.61 -1.79
CA VAL A 7 -13.06 -16.22 -2.03
C VAL A 7 -13.68 -15.77 -3.37
N PRO A 8 -14.31 -14.58 -3.45
CA PRO A 8 -14.83 -14.06 -4.70
C PRO A 8 -13.74 -13.97 -5.78
N VAL A 9 -14.08 -14.26 -7.03
CA VAL A 9 -13.13 -14.24 -8.15
C VAL A 9 -12.44 -12.88 -8.30
N GLY A 10 -13.19 -11.79 -8.08
CA GLY A 10 -12.70 -10.41 -8.12
C GLY A 10 -11.64 -10.08 -7.09
N PHE A 11 -11.59 -10.81 -5.97
CA PHE A 11 -10.76 -10.46 -4.81
C PHE A 11 -9.27 -10.45 -5.14
N HIS A 12 -8.82 -11.37 -5.99
CA HIS A 12 -7.43 -11.44 -6.45
C HIS A 12 -7.05 -10.16 -7.21
N TYR A 13 -7.88 -9.76 -8.18
CA TYR A 13 -7.65 -8.57 -8.99
C TYR A 13 -7.69 -7.29 -8.15
N GLU A 14 -8.68 -7.17 -7.28
CA GLU A 14 -8.83 -6.05 -6.35
C GLU A 14 -7.63 -5.93 -5.42
N THR A 15 -7.19 -7.05 -4.82
CA THR A 15 -6.03 -7.06 -3.91
C THR A 15 -4.76 -6.69 -4.67
N LYS A 16 -4.54 -7.25 -5.86
CA LYS A 16 -3.36 -6.94 -6.68
C LYS A 16 -3.33 -5.46 -7.06
N TYR A 17 -4.47 -4.89 -7.45
CA TYR A 17 -4.59 -3.47 -7.75
C TYR A 17 -4.21 -2.60 -6.55
N VAL A 18 -4.82 -2.84 -5.38
CA VAL A 18 -4.57 -2.05 -4.16
C VAL A 18 -3.09 -2.08 -3.77
N VAL A 19 -2.46 -3.25 -3.82
CA VAL A 19 -1.03 -3.40 -3.49
C VAL A 19 -0.16 -2.63 -4.49
N LEU A 20 -0.40 -2.77 -5.79
CA LEU A 20 0.37 -2.07 -6.82
C LEU A 20 0.20 -0.55 -6.73
N SER A 21 -1.04 -0.07 -6.54
CA SER A 21 -1.34 1.36 -6.36
C SER A 21 -0.63 1.93 -5.14
N TYR A 22 -0.67 1.22 -4.00
CA TYR A 22 0.05 1.62 -2.78
C TYR A 22 1.56 1.70 -2.99
N LEU A 23 2.16 0.68 -3.61
CA LEU A 23 3.59 0.68 -3.92
C LEU A 23 3.97 1.82 -4.89
N GLY A 24 3.10 2.13 -5.85
CA GLY A 24 3.26 3.25 -6.76
C GLY A 24 3.30 4.60 -6.05
N LEU A 25 2.42 4.82 -5.07
CA LEU A 25 2.39 6.03 -4.24
C LEU A 25 3.69 6.17 -3.43
N LEU A 26 4.11 5.11 -2.74
CA LEU A 26 5.37 5.12 -1.98
C LEU A 26 6.57 5.40 -2.89
N SER A 27 6.61 4.80 -4.08
CA SER A 27 7.69 5.02 -5.04
C SER A 27 7.75 6.49 -5.51
N GLN A 28 6.60 7.14 -5.65
CA GLN A 28 6.51 8.55 -6.04
C GLN A 28 6.94 9.49 -4.91
N GLU A 29 6.49 9.23 -3.68
CA GLU A 29 6.89 10.00 -2.49
C GLU A 29 8.42 9.96 -2.32
N LYS A 30 9.03 8.78 -2.45
CA LYS A 30 10.48 8.60 -2.36
C LYS A 30 11.24 9.38 -3.44
N LEU A 31 10.74 9.41 -4.67
CA LEU A 31 11.33 10.20 -5.76
C LEU A 31 11.24 11.70 -5.46
N GLN A 32 10.12 12.15 -4.92
CA GLN A 32 9.89 13.55 -4.57
C GLN A 32 10.77 13.98 -3.40
N GLU A 33 10.87 13.17 -2.34
CA GLU A 33 11.77 13.39 -1.19
C GLU A 33 13.23 13.54 -1.65
N GLN A 34 13.70 12.70 -2.57
CA GLN A 34 15.06 12.77 -3.15
C GLN A 34 15.27 14.04 -3.98
N HIS A 35 14.27 14.51 -4.72
CA HIS A 35 14.35 15.74 -5.52
C HIS A 35 14.41 17.00 -4.64
N LEU A 36 13.72 17.00 -3.50
CA LEU A 36 13.65 18.14 -2.57
C LEU A 36 14.88 18.24 -1.64
N SER A 37 15.63 17.15 -1.48
CA SER A 37 16.79 17.06 -0.58
C SER A 37 18.13 17.42 -1.24
N SER A 38 18.14 18.02 -2.44
CA SER A 38 19.36 18.55 -3.07
C SER A 38 19.71 19.95 -2.51
N PRO A 39 20.75 20.09 -1.65
CA PRO A 39 21.20 21.39 -1.19
C PRO A 39 22.17 21.93 -2.24
N GLN A 40 21.91 23.12 -2.77
CA GLN A 40 22.95 23.94 -3.39
C GLN A 40 23.96 24.33 -2.30
N GLY A 41 24.97 23.49 -2.09
CA GLY A 41 26.14 23.84 -1.28
C GLY A 41 26.55 22.76 -0.30
N VAL A 42 27.84 22.41 -0.38
CA VAL A 42 28.62 21.54 0.50
C VAL A 42 28.68 20.07 0.07
N GLN A 43 29.82 19.74 -0.53
CA GLN A 43 30.30 18.40 -0.85
C GLN A 43 30.25 17.51 0.40
N GLN A 44 29.39 16.49 0.36
CA GLN A 44 29.54 15.33 1.23
C GLN A 44 29.55 14.09 0.34
N ASP A 45 30.70 13.42 0.43
CA ASP A 45 31.11 12.08 -0.01
C ASP A 45 30.25 11.30 -1.04
N VAL A 46 30.97 10.75 -2.02
CA VAL A 46 30.52 10.25 -3.31
C VAL A 46 30.14 8.75 -3.21
N ALA A 47 29.09 8.36 -3.94
CA ALA A 47 28.73 7.01 -4.39
C ALA A 47 27.55 6.28 -3.71
N SER A 48 26.34 6.83 -3.77
CA SER A 48 25.09 6.04 -3.64
C SER A 48 23.79 6.66 -4.22
N PRO A 49 23.63 7.98 -4.47
CA PRO A 49 22.30 8.50 -4.85
C PRO A 49 21.83 8.06 -6.24
N SER A 50 22.75 7.75 -7.16
CA SER A 50 22.40 7.35 -8.53
C SER A 50 21.90 5.90 -8.63
N LEU A 51 22.44 4.99 -7.83
CA LEU A 51 22.02 3.58 -7.81
C LEU A 51 20.63 3.46 -7.17
N ASP A 52 20.41 4.19 -6.07
CA ASP A 52 19.10 4.23 -5.41
C ASP A 52 18.03 4.88 -6.32
N GLN A 53 18.39 5.92 -7.08
CA GLN A 53 17.49 6.52 -8.07
C GLN A 53 17.17 5.58 -9.24
N GLU A 54 18.17 4.87 -9.78
CA GLU A 54 17.97 3.90 -10.86
C GLU A 54 17.06 2.74 -10.39
N VAL A 55 17.29 2.23 -9.18
CA VAL A 55 16.45 1.21 -8.56
C VAL A 55 15.02 1.72 -8.39
N LEU A 56 14.84 2.95 -7.90
CA LEU A 56 13.52 3.52 -7.70
C LEU A 56 12.76 3.75 -9.02
N LEU A 57 13.44 4.20 -10.07
CA LEU A 57 12.87 4.32 -11.42
C LEU A 57 12.49 2.96 -12.01
N LYS A 58 13.33 1.94 -11.77
CA LYS A 58 13.05 0.57 -12.21
C LYS A 58 11.81 0.03 -11.50
N VAL A 59 11.72 0.17 -10.19
CA VAL A 59 10.55 -0.24 -9.39
C VAL A 59 9.28 0.46 -9.88
N LYS A 60 9.34 1.77 -10.11
CA LYS A 60 8.21 2.52 -10.69
C LYS A 60 7.76 1.93 -12.03
N THR A 61 8.71 1.66 -12.93
CA THR A 61 8.42 1.10 -14.26
C THR A 61 7.78 -0.28 -14.15
N GLU A 62 8.30 -1.13 -13.27
CA GLU A 62 7.76 -2.48 -13.01
C GLU A 62 6.32 -2.42 -12.45
N ILE A 63 6.03 -1.46 -11.56
CA ILE A 63 4.67 -1.24 -11.04
C ILE A 63 3.71 -0.80 -12.17
N GLU A 64 4.12 0.12 -13.04
CA GLU A 64 3.31 0.56 -14.19
C GLU A 64 3.03 -0.59 -15.17
N GLU A 65 4.04 -1.43 -15.44
CA GLU A 65 3.90 -2.61 -16.29
C GLU A 65 2.97 -3.67 -15.66
N GLU A 66 3.09 -3.93 -14.36
CA GLU A 66 2.21 -4.85 -13.63
C GLU A 66 0.76 -4.35 -13.56
N LEU A 67 0.53 -3.04 -13.40
CA LEU A 67 -0.81 -2.45 -13.46
C LEU A 67 -1.44 -2.61 -14.85
N LYS A 68 -0.66 -2.41 -15.91
CA LYS A 68 -1.11 -2.64 -17.29
C LYS A 68 -1.38 -4.12 -17.57
N SER A 69 -0.54 -5.00 -17.04
CA SER A 69 -0.72 -6.45 -17.13
C SER A 69 -2.00 -6.90 -16.43
N LEU A 70 -2.29 -6.33 -15.26
CA LEU A 70 -3.51 -6.59 -14.50
C LEU A 70 -4.77 -6.19 -15.28
N ASP A 71 -4.79 -5.01 -15.92
CA ASP A 71 -5.91 -4.57 -16.76
C ASP A 71 -6.20 -5.56 -17.91
N LYS A 72 -5.13 -6.05 -18.55
CA LYS A 72 -5.23 -7.08 -19.57
C LYS A 72 -5.76 -8.41 -19.00
N GLU A 73 -5.25 -8.84 -17.84
CA GLU A 73 -5.67 -10.07 -17.17
C GLU A 73 -7.17 -10.05 -16.84
N ILE A 74 -7.67 -8.93 -16.30
CA ILE A 74 -9.09 -8.70 -16.01
C ILE A 74 -9.92 -8.78 -17.30
N SER A 75 -9.48 -8.08 -18.35
CA SER A 75 -10.17 -8.04 -19.63
C SER A 75 -10.29 -9.43 -20.27
N GLU A 76 -9.24 -10.24 -20.21
CA GLU A 76 -9.24 -11.63 -20.71
C GLU A 76 -10.13 -12.53 -19.84
N ALA A 77 -10.07 -12.37 -18.51
CA ALA A 77 -10.84 -13.15 -17.56
C ALA A 77 -12.34 -12.86 -17.61
N PHE A 78 -12.77 -11.67 -18.05
CA PHE A 78 -14.19 -11.28 -18.11
C PHE A 78 -15.06 -12.33 -18.82
N THR A 79 -14.59 -12.85 -19.95
CA THR A 79 -15.34 -13.83 -20.75
C THR A 79 -15.61 -15.16 -20.03
N SER A 80 -14.76 -15.53 -19.07
CA SER A 80 -14.86 -16.80 -18.34
C SER A 80 -15.40 -16.64 -16.92
N THR A 81 -15.14 -15.50 -16.28
CA THR A 81 -15.47 -15.24 -14.87
C THR A 81 -16.66 -14.30 -14.70
N GLY A 82 -16.98 -13.49 -15.71
CA GLY A 82 -17.97 -12.42 -15.62
C GLY A 82 -17.55 -11.25 -14.73
N PHE A 83 -16.31 -11.22 -14.24
CA PHE A 83 -15.83 -10.14 -13.37
C PHE A 83 -15.59 -8.85 -14.18
N ASP A 84 -16.41 -7.83 -13.92
CA ASP A 84 -16.28 -6.49 -14.49
C ASP A 84 -15.74 -5.50 -13.45
N HIS A 85 -14.52 -5.02 -13.66
CA HIS A 85 -13.89 -4.06 -12.76
C HIS A 85 -14.66 -2.72 -12.68
N HIS A 86 -15.43 -2.34 -13.70
CA HIS A 86 -16.26 -1.13 -13.65
C HIS A 86 -17.40 -1.20 -12.62
N THR A 87 -17.73 -2.41 -12.16
CA THR A 87 -18.71 -2.64 -11.08
C THR A 87 -18.05 -2.79 -9.71
N SER A 88 -16.73 -2.94 -9.66
CA SER A 88 -16.01 -3.10 -8.41
C SER A 88 -15.81 -1.75 -7.72
N PRO A 89 -16.13 -1.63 -6.43
CA PRO A 89 -15.90 -0.39 -5.67
C PRO A 89 -14.41 -0.04 -5.53
N VAL A 90 -13.52 -1.02 -5.75
CA VAL A 90 -12.06 -0.81 -5.70
C VAL A 90 -11.56 -0.07 -6.93
N PHE A 91 -12.07 -0.41 -8.11
CA PHE A 91 -11.65 0.20 -9.37
C PHE A 91 -12.55 1.36 -9.79
N SER A 92 -13.81 1.36 -9.36
CA SER A 92 -14.84 2.35 -9.72
C SER A 92 -15.65 2.73 -8.48
N PRO A 93 -15.03 3.48 -7.55
CA PRO A 93 -15.71 3.94 -6.34
C PRO A 93 -16.92 4.81 -6.69
N ALA A 94 -18.02 4.63 -5.95
CA ALA A 94 -19.28 5.33 -6.21
C ALA A 94 -19.18 6.85 -6.01
N THR A 95 -18.24 7.30 -5.19
CA THR A 95 -17.90 8.70 -4.98
C THR A 95 -16.38 8.89 -4.95
N PRO A 96 -15.83 10.04 -5.40
CA PRO A 96 -14.39 10.29 -5.35
C PRO A 96 -13.80 10.16 -3.93
N GLU A 97 -14.57 10.57 -2.91
CA GLU A 97 -14.21 10.53 -1.49
C GLU A 97 -14.36 9.13 -0.84
N SER A 98 -14.85 8.15 -1.60
CA SER A 98 -14.98 6.75 -1.16
C SER A 98 -13.95 5.87 -1.84
N SER A 99 -12.80 6.42 -2.19
CA SER A 99 -11.67 5.64 -2.68
C SER A 99 -11.24 4.60 -1.63
N VAL A 100 -10.55 3.55 -2.06
CA VAL A 100 -10.03 2.55 -1.12
C VAL A 100 -8.98 3.18 -0.22
N GLU A 101 -8.20 4.12 -0.76
CA GLU A 101 -7.21 4.91 -0.07
C GLU A 101 -7.84 5.71 1.08
N ASP A 102 -8.95 6.42 0.83
CA ASP A 102 -9.67 7.17 1.85
C ASP A 102 -10.25 6.24 2.92
N CYS A 103 -10.81 5.10 2.52
CA CYS A 103 -11.32 4.10 3.44
C CYS A 103 -10.21 3.55 4.35
N LEU A 104 -9.05 3.26 3.79
CA LEU A 104 -7.88 2.76 4.53
C LEU A 104 -7.29 3.84 5.44
N ALA A 105 -7.26 5.10 5.01
CA ALA A 105 -6.81 6.22 5.83
C ALA A 105 -7.73 6.43 7.04
N HIS A 106 -9.05 6.45 6.84
CA HIS A 106 -10.02 6.56 7.93
C HIS A 106 -9.94 5.35 8.90
N LEU A 107 -9.78 4.14 8.36
CA LEU A 107 -9.58 2.94 9.17
C LEU A 107 -8.29 3.04 10.00
N GLY A 108 -7.19 3.46 9.38
CA GLY A 108 -5.90 3.65 10.04
C GLY A 108 -5.97 4.67 11.16
N GLU A 109 -6.61 5.82 10.94
CA GLU A 109 -6.83 6.86 11.96
C GLU A 109 -7.66 6.31 13.13
N LYS A 110 -8.78 5.64 12.83
CA LYS A 110 -9.64 5.02 13.84
C LYS A 110 -8.88 3.99 14.67
N VAL A 111 -8.14 3.09 14.02
CA VAL A 111 -7.33 2.05 14.67
C VAL A 111 -6.24 2.69 15.53
N SER A 112 -5.58 3.74 15.04
CA SER A 112 -4.57 4.50 15.79
C SER A 112 -5.16 5.08 17.08
N GLN A 113 -6.33 5.72 17.00
CA GLN A 113 -7.01 6.31 18.16
C GLN A 113 -7.48 5.24 19.16
N GLU A 114 -8.13 4.17 18.68
CA GLU A 114 -8.69 3.12 19.53
C GLU A 114 -7.62 2.27 20.20
N LEU A 115 -6.50 1.99 19.53
CA LEU A 115 -5.45 1.12 20.05
C LEU A 115 -4.37 1.86 20.86
N LYS A 116 -4.30 3.19 20.81
CA LYS A 116 -3.29 3.98 21.52
C LYS A 116 -3.20 3.64 23.01
N GLU A 117 -4.30 3.80 23.75
CA GLU A 117 -4.34 3.56 25.20
C GLU A 117 -4.18 2.06 25.56
N PRO A 118 -4.85 1.11 24.88
CA PRO A 118 -4.61 -0.32 25.10
C PRO A 118 -3.15 -0.74 24.88
N LEU A 119 -2.51 -0.29 23.79
CA LEU A 119 -1.11 -0.62 23.49
C LEU A 119 -0.16 -0.01 24.51
N GLN A 120 -0.37 1.25 24.89
CA GLN A 120 0.44 1.91 25.91
C GLN A 120 0.31 1.21 27.28
N THR A 121 -0.89 0.80 27.65
CA THR A 121 -1.15 0.05 28.88
C THR A 121 -0.47 -1.32 28.84
N ALA A 122 -0.58 -2.04 27.72
CA ALA A 122 0.06 -3.34 27.54
C ALA A 122 1.60 -3.23 27.64
N LEU A 123 2.17 -2.21 26.99
CA LEU A 123 3.60 -1.93 27.02
C LEU A 123 4.08 -1.62 28.45
N GLN A 124 3.39 -0.74 29.18
CA GLN A 124 3.73 -0.43 30.57
C GLN A 124 3.67 -1.66 31.47
N ARG A 125 2.66 -2.52 31.31
CA ARG A 125 2.56 -3.78 32.06
C ARG A 125 3.72 -4.71 31.76
N LEU A 126 4.09 -4.87 30.49
CA LEU A 126 5.19 -5.74 30.07
C LEU A 126 6.53 -5.26 30.66
N LEU A 127 6.82 -3.96 30.53
CA LEU A 127 8.03 -3.35 31.09
C LEU A 127 8.07 -3.44 32.63
N SER A 128 6.94 -3.21 33.29
CA SER A 128 6.83 -3.30 34.75
C SER A 128 6.98 -4.73 35.28
N GLN A 129 6.62 -5.75 34.49
CA GLN A 129 6.86 -7.14 34.85
C GLN A 129 8.33 -7.52 34.64
N MET A 130 8.95 -7.12 33.53
CA MET A 130 10.38 -7.32 33.27
C MET A 130 11.25 -6.75 34.39
N LEU A 131 10.97 -5.52 34.82
CA LEU A 131 11.72 -4.83 35.88
C LEU A 131 11.54 -5.45 37.28
N LYS A 132 10.57 -6.34 37.49
CA LYS A 132 10.41 -7.05 38.78
C LYS A 132 11.32 -8.26 38.93
N TYR A 133 11.93 -8.71 37.84
CA TYR A 133 12.81 -9.88 37.82
C TYR A 133 14.30 -9.51 37.72
N PHE A 134 14.64 -8.21 37.78
CA PHE A 134 15.98 -7.65 37.93
C PHE A 134 16.08 -6.89 39.24
#